data_AF-A0A2V8JIT7-F1
#
_entry.id   AF-A0A2V8JIT7-F1
#
_cell.length_a   1.000
_cell.length_b   1.000
_cell.length_c   1.000
_cell.angle_alpha   90.00
_cell.angle_beta   90.00
_cell.angle_gamma   90.00
#
_symmetry.space_group_name_H-M   'P 1'
#
loop_
_entity.id
_entity.type
_entity.pdbx_description
1 polymer ?
#
loop_
_entity_poly.entity_id
_entity_poly.type
_entity_poly.pdbx_seq_one_letter_code
_entity_poly.pdbx_strand_id
1 'polypeptide(L)'
;MAIRTMPQISSARRPDRQRCGTPGEESMDSFVKYQRQLLEQARFVNYETPISEATERAFLAVPRHRFVSRYRAFGTKEWQEVTQENLQEHLGRLYADGPLCLLGDDDDDIPSTISQPSFVLRCLDMLQLRPGQKVFELGAGSGWNAALMAHLAGPDGHVYTVEIIPELASRVSKTLDALGVTNVTVIAADGGDGYAAGAPYERATFTAGTYDLPRHFYDQMKDDALLLVGIKNEGGGDNLFLLRKRADHFESVESMPCGWVQLRGKYQIESANPQPIESLSEWDDLRREEISRTPYWWSVRARPICMGHAWNPLVSRHHGTTFPYF
;
A
#
# COMPACT_ATOMS: atom_id res chain seq x y z
N MET A 1 1.96 13.82 -91.84
CA MET A 1 1.35 14.46 -90.64
C MET A 1 1.39 13.42 -89.52
N ALA A 2 2.56 13.14 -88.93
CA ALA A 2 3.32 13.91 -87.93
C ALA A 2 2.67 13.87 -86.52
N ILE A 3 3.10 12.85 -85.78
CA ILE A 3 2.94 12.62 -84.35
C ILE A 3 3.57 13.77 -83.57
N ARG A 4 2.90 14.28 -82.53
CA ARG A 4 3.50 15.18 -81.54
C ARG A 4 3.20 14.71 -80.11
N THR A 5 4.27 14.35 -79.44
CA THR A 5 4.43 13.92 -78.04
C THR A 5 4.08 15.04 -77.05
N MET A 6 3.43 14.70 -75.95
CA MET A 6 3.27 15.57 -74.76
C MET A 6 4.38 15.27 -73.73
N PRO A 7 4.88 16.28 -72.98
CA PRO A 7 5.93 16.07 -71.99
C PRO A 7 5.38 15.61 -70.62
N GLN A 8 6.15 14.76 -69.95
CA GLN A 8 5.91 14.30 -68.58
C GLN A 8 6.06 15.43 -67.56
N ILE A 9 5.08 15.57 -66.66
CA ILE A 9 5.17 16.44 -65.48
C ILE A 9 5.71 15.60 -64.32
N SER A 10 6.89 16.01 -63.86
CA SER A 10 7.58 15.52 -62.66
C SER A 10 6.74 15.71 -61.39
N SER A 11 6.59 14.66 -60.59
CA SER A 11 5.95 14.72 -59.28
C SER A 11 6.96 15.19 -58.23
N ALA A 12 6.85 16.45 -57.81
CA ALA A 12 7.60 16.96 -56.66
C ALA A 12 7.04 16.34 -55.36
N ARG A 13 7.84 15.48 -54.71
CA ARG A 13 7.57 14.99 -53.35
C ARG A 13 7.52 16.17 -52.38
N ARG A 14 6.44 16.26 -51.60
CA ARG A 14 6.39 17.14 -50.43
C ARG A 14 7.41 16.64 -49.39
N PRO A 15 8.19 17.51 -48.74
CA PRO A 15 9.08 17.07 -47.68
C PRO A 15 8.24 16.65 -46.47
N ASP A 16 8.58 15.48 -45.94
CA ASP A 16 8.03 14.88 -44.75
C ASP A 16 8.33 15.80 -43.54
N ARG A 17 7.29 16.23 -42.82
CA ARG A 17 7.45 16.95 -41.57
C ARG A 17 7.81 15.93 -40.50
N GLN A 18 9.08 15.59 -40.43
CA GLN A 18 9.66 14.85 -39.32
C GLN A 18 9.50 15.73 -38.07
N ARG A 19 8.51 15.39 -37.21
CA ARG A 19 8.42 15.96 -35.86
C ARG A 19 9.66 15.51 -35.11
N CYS A 20 10.64 16.39 -34.99
CA CYS A 20 11.74 16.22 -34.09
C CYS A 20 11.23 16.60 -32.70
N GLY A 21 10.66 15.64 -31.98
CA GLY A 21 10.43 15.77 -30.54
C GLY A 21 11.79 15.80 -29.86
N THR A 22 11.96 16.69 -28.88
CA THR A 22 13.18 16.70 -28.08
C THR A 22 13.21 15.43 -27.20
N PRO A 23 14.37 14.78 -26.97
CA PRO A 23 14.45 13.54 -26.20
C PRO A 23 13.88 13.62 -24.75
N GLY A 24 13.69 14.83 -24.22
CA GLY A 24 13.08 15.08 -22.91
C GLY A 24 11.56 15.25 -22.90
N GLU A 25 10.93 15.59 -24.04
CA GLU A 25 9.46 15.72 -24.13
C GLU A 25 8.78 14.36 -24.31
N GLU A 26 9.37 13.46 -25.11
CA GLU A 26 8.86 12.10 -25.29
C GLU A 26 8.95 11.25 -24.00
N SER A 27 9.97 11.49 -23.15
CA SER A 27 10.13 10.77 -21.88
C SER A 27 9.19 11.27 -20.78
N MET A 28 8.79 12.54 -20.81
CA MET A 28 7.79 13.09 -19.89
C MET A 28 6.38 12.63 -20.26
N ASP A 29 6.07 12.54 -21.56
CA ASP A 29 4.76 12.08 -22.06
C ASP A 29 4.56 10.57 -21.87
N SER A 30 5.65 9.79 -21.88
CA SER A 30 5.58 8.32 -21.83
C SER A 30 5.13 7.77 -20.48
N PHE A 31 5.70 8.21 -19.35
CA PHE A 31 5.30 7.65 -18.04
C PHE A 31 3.90 8.12 -17.63
N VAL A 32 3.48 9.32 -18.04
CA VAL A 32 2.13 9.84 -17.74
C VAL A 32 1.06 8.92 -18.32
N LYS A 33 1.28 8.36 -19.52
CA LYS A 33 0.41 7.35 -20.11
C LYS A 33 0.31 6.11 -19.22
N TYR A 34 1.44 5.53 -18.80
CA TYR A 34 1.44 4.33 -17.95
C TYR A 34 0.81 4.59 -16.59
N GLN A 35 1.08 5.74 -15.98
CA GLN A 35 0.50 6.14 -14.71
C GLN A 35 -1.02 6.30 -14.79
N ARG A 36 -1.53 6.95 -15.85
CA ARG A 36 -2.98 7.08 -16.06
C ARG A 36 -3.65 5.74 -16.31
N GLN A 37 -3.03 4.88 -17.11
CA GLN A 37 -3.54 3.52 -17.36
C GLN A 37 -3.62 2.70 -16.06
N LEU A 38 -2.59 2.79 -15.21
CA LEU A 38 -2.60 2.14 -13.91
C LEU A 38 -3.70 2.71 -12.99
N LEU A 39 -3.94 4.02 -13.02
CA LEU A 39 -5.03 4.63 -12.26
C LEU A 39 -6.41 4.12 -12.73
N GLU A 40 -6.61 3.98 -14.04
CA GLU A 40 -7.84 3.39 -14.60
C GLU A 40 -8.02 1.94 -14.16
N GLN A 41 -6.94 1.16 -14.16
CA GLN A 41 -6.97 -0.20 -13.63
C GLN A 41 -7.30 -0.23 -12.14
N ALA A 42 -6.72 0.67 -11.35
CA ALA A 42 -6.98 0.77 -9.91
C ALA A 42 -8.44 1.14 -9.62
N ARG A 43 -9.05 2.03 -10.43
CA ARG A 43 -10.50 2.34 -10.35
C ARG A 43 -11.36 1.12 -10.66
N PHE A 44 -10.98 0.35 -11.68
CA PHE A 44 -11.70 -0.87 -12.04
C PHE A 44 -11.63 -1.93 -10.94
N VAL A 45 -10.43 -2.14 -10.35
CA VAL A 45 -10.25 -3.09 -9.24
C VAL A 45 -11.04 -2.67 -8.00
N ASN A 46 -11.13 -1.37 -7.71
CA ASN A 46 -11.81 -0.82 -6.54
C ASN A 46 -13.22 -0.29 -6.87
N TYR A 47 -13.94 -0.87 -7.83
CA TYR A 47 -15.24 -0.34 -8.30
C TYR A 47 -16.33 -0.27 -7.20
N GLU A 48 -16.29 -1.16 -6.21
CA GLU A 48 -17.23 -1.17 -5.06
C GLU A 48 -16.89 -0.09 -4.02
N THR A 49 -15.62 0.30 -3.94
CA THR A 49 -15.10 1.31 -3.01
C THR A 49 -14.21 2.29 -3.77
N PRO A 50 -14.82 3.23 -4.53
CA PRO A 50 -14.10 4.08 -5.47
C PRO A 50 -12.97 4.86 -4.79
N ILE A 51 -11.84 4.96 -5.51
CA ILE A 51 -10.67 5.69 -5.03
C ILE A 51 -11.02 7.18 -4.89
N SER A 52 -10.66 7.79 -3.75
CA SER A 52 -10.98 9.19 -3.50
C SER A 52 -10.17 10.12 -4.41
N GLU A 53 -10.74 11.26 -4.81
CA GLU A 53 -10.03 12.24 -5.64
C GLU A 53 -8.72 12.73 -5.00
N ALA A 54 -8.65 12.77 -3.66
CA ALA A 54 -7.44 13.15 -2.95
C ALA A 54 -6.33 12.12 -3.18
N THR A 55 -6.65 10.83 -3.07
CA THR A 55 -5.73 9.72 -3.33
C THR A 55 -5.31 9.67 -4.80
N GLU A 56 -6.23 9.91 -5.74
CA GLU A 56 -5.87 10.00 -7.16
C GLU A 56 -4.89 11.15 -7.45
N ARG A 57 -5.12 12.33 -6.85
CA ARG A 57 -4.20 13.48 -6.98
C ARG A 57 -2.83 13.15 -6.40
N ALA A 58 -2.78 12.54 -5.22
CA ALA A 58 -1.52 12.11 -4.60
C ALA A 58 -0.77 11.11 -5.51
N PHE A 59 -1.48 10.11 -6.03
CA PHE A 59 -0.91 9.12 -6.95
C PHE A 59 -0.32 9.74 -8.20
N LEU A 60 -1.02 10.71 -8.83
CA LEU A 60 -0.54 11.41 -10.01
C LEU A 60 0.66 12.32 -9.70
N ALA A 61 0.68 12.94 -8.51
CA ALA A 61 1.75 13.85 -8.07
C ALA A 61 3.02 13.13 -7.60
N VAL A 62 2.96 11.83 -7.29
CA VAL A 62 4.08 11.04 -6.74
C VAL A 62 4.40 9.86 -7.68
N PRO A 63 5.18 10.10 -8.77
CA PRO A 63 5.43 9.08 -9.78
C PRO A 63 6.24 7.90 -9.22
N ARG A 64 5.62 6.71 -9.22
CA ARG A 64 6.17 5.47 -8.65
C ARG A 64 7.58 5.13 -9.11
N HIS A 65 7.91 5.36 -10.38
CA HIS A 65 9.24 5.05 -10.93
C HIS A 65 10.39 5.83 -10.25
N ARG A 66 10.11 6.98 -9.63
CA ARG A 66 11.12 7.78 -8.92
C ARG A 66 11.61 7.12 -7.62
N PHE A 67 10.90 6.11 -7.13
CA PHE A 67 11.19 5.41 -5.89
C PHE A 67 11.81 4.02 -6.11
N VAL A 68 12.13 3.68 -7.37
CA VAL A 68 12.67 2.36 -7.73
C VAL A 68 13.94 2.56 -8.54
N SER A 69 15.10 2.37 -7.89
CA SER A 69 16.41 2.36 -8.56
C SER A 69 16.79 0.97 -9.08
N ARG A 70 16.19 -0.08 -8.50
CA ARG A 70 16.36 -1.48 -8.92
C ARG A 70 15.17 -2.30 -8.48
N TYR A 71 14.88 -3.39 -9.18
CA TYR A 71 13.85 -4.33 -8.77
C TYR A 71 14.09 -5.74 -9.31
N ARG A 72 13.40 -6.72 -8.72
CA ARG A 72 13.22 -8.07 -9.25
C ARG A 72 11.73 -8.37 -9.34
N ALA A 73 11.30 -9.04 -10.40
CA ALA A 73 9.93 -9.52 -10.50
C ALA A 73 9.77 -10.85 -9.75
N PHE A 74 8.63 -11.06 -9.12
CA PHE A 74 8.28 -12.35 -8.52
C PHE A 74 8.38 -13.48 -9.56
N GLY A 75 8.89 -14.64 -9.17
CA GLY A 75 9.13 -15.78 -10.04
C GLY A 75 10.39 -15.68 -10.91
N THR A 76 11.18 -14.61 -10.78
CA THR A 76 12.43 -14.42 -11.54
C THR A 76 13.61 -14.27 -10.60
N LYS A 77 14.83 -14.66 -10.99
CA LYS A 77 16.05 -14.39 -10.20
C LYS A 77 16.82 -13.15 -10.66
N GLU A 78 16.39 -12.53 -11.75
CA GLU A 78 17.11 -11.45 -12.42
C GLU A 78 16.78 -10.09 -11.81
N TRP A 79 17.83 -9.38 -11.37
CA TRP A 79 17.74 -7.99 -10.94
C TRP A 79 17.82 -7.05 -12.12
N GLN A 80 16.94 -6.06 -12.13
CA GLN A 80 16.87 -4.99 -13.13
C GLN A 80 17.27 -3.68 -12.45
N GLU A 81 18.30 -3.03 -12.97
CA GLU A 81 18.71 -1.68 -12.53
C GLU A 81 17.98 -0.64 -13.37
N VAL A 82 17.44 0.39 -12.73
CA VAL A 82 16.67 1.46 -13.37
C VAL A 82 17.45 2.76 -13.29
N THR A 83 17.86 3.25 -14.44
CA THR A 83 18.54 4.53 -14.62
C THR A 83 17.69 5.46 -15.48
N GLN A 84 18.12 6.71 -15.66
CA GLN A 84 17.41 7.63 -16.55
C GLN A 84 17.49 7.18 -18.02
N GLU A 85 18.60 6.54 -18.41
CA GLU A 85 18.88 6.11 -19.78
C GLU A 85 18.01 4.92 -20.21
N ASN A 86 17.70 4.00 -19.29
CA ASN A 86 16.91 2.80 -19.59
C ASN A 86 15.47 2.86 -19.05
N LEU A 87 15.06 3.95 -18.38
CA LEU A 87 13.76 4.08 -17.72
C LEU A 87 12.59 3.65 -18.61
N GLN A 88 12.63 4.04 -19.89
CA GLN A 88 11.57 3.76 -20.87
C GLN A 88 11.27 2.27 -21.02
N GLU A 89 12.28 1.41 -20.90
CA GLU A 89 12.16 -0.06 -21.00
C GLU A 89 11.45 -0.65 -19.78
N HIS A 90 11.55 0.04 -18.62
CA HIS A 90 11.01 -0.42 -17.35
C HIS A 90 9.63 0.15 -17.02
N LEU A 91 9.19 1.24 -17.67
CA LEU A 91 7.92 1.92 -17.34
C LEU A 91 6.72 0.96 -17.34
N GLY A 92 6.63 0.06 -18.32
CA GLY A 92 5.54 -0.91 -18.37
C GLY A 92 5.50 -1.85 -17.16
N ARG A 93 6.65 -2.18 -16.57
CA ARG A 93 6.73 -3.02 -15.37
C ARG A 93 6.53 -2.21 -14.09
N LEU A 94 7.13 -1.02 -13.99
CA LEU A 94 7.03 -0.14 -12.84
C LEU A 94 5.60 0.34 -12.57
N TYR A 95 4.79 0.43 -13.63
CA TYR A 95 3.38 0.81 -13.60
C TYR A 95 2.43 -0.36 -13.88
N ALA A 96 2.89 -1.60 -13.81
CA ALA A 96 1.99 -2.75 -13.73
C ALA A 96 1.36 -2.82 -12.34
N ASP A 97 0.11 -3.26 -12.24
CA ASP A 97 -0.57 -3.41 -10.96
C ASP A 97 -0.13 -4.70 -10.22
N GLY A 98 1.13 -4.73 -9.81
CA GLY A 98 1.70 -5.83 -9.05
C GLY A 98 2.88 -5.36 -8.17
N PRO A 99 3.22 -6.12 -7.12
CA PRO A 99 4.36 -5.81 -6.29
C PRO A 99 5.68 -6.11 -7.02
N LEU A 100 6.75 -5.39 -6.65
CA LEU A 100 8.11 -5.66 -7.12
C LEU A 100 9.06 -5.81 -5.92
N CYS A 101 9.96 -6.78 -5.97
CA CYS A 101 10.95 -7.00 -4.92
C CYS A 101 12.04 -5.93 -4.98
N LEU A 102 12.40 -5.36 -3.83
CA LEU A 102 13.44 -4.33 -3.69
C LEU A 102 14.72 -4.88 -3.02
N LEU A 103 14.54 -5.94 -2.22
CA LEU A 103 15.60 -6.63 -1.50
C LEU A 103 15.22 -8.11 -1.30
N GLY A 104 16.22 -8.98 -1.26
CA GLY A 104 16.08 -10.45 -1.10
C GLY A 104 16.96 -11.20 -2.09
N ASP A 105 17.27 -12.46 -1.82
CA ASP A 105 18.08 -13.29 -2.72
C ASP A 105 17.21 -14.07 -3.71
N ASP A 106 16.01 -14.49 -3.27
CA ASP A 106 15.01 -15.20 -4.05
C ASP A 106 13.58 -14.92 -3.52
N ASP A 107 12.62 -15.79 -3.86
CA ASP A 107 11.21 -15.67 -3.46
C ASP A 107 10.91 -16.31 -2.10
N ASP A 108 11.87 -17.01 -1.48
CA ASP A 108 11.66 -17.71 -0.20
C ASP A 108 11.77 -16.74 0.98
N ASP A 109 12.64 -15.73 0.88
CA ASP A 109 12.75 -14.64 1.85
C ASP A 109 12.87 -13.27 1.17
N ILE A 110 11.78 -12.49 1.18
CA ILE A 110 11.70 -11.15 0.60
C ILE A 110 11.59 -10.12 1.72
N PRO A 111 12.70 -9.48 2.14
CA PRO A 111 12.68 -8.45 3.16
C PRO A 111 11.89 -7.19 2.79
N SER A 112 11.81 -6.85 1.50
CA SER A 112 11.20 -5.59 1.07
C SER A 112 10.65 -5.65 -0.35
N THR A 113 9.46 -5.06 -0.52
CA THR A 113 8.81 -4.86 -1.81
C THR A 113 8.33 -3.43 -1.95
N ILE A 114 8.11 -2.98 -3.18
CA ILE A 114 7.20 -1.88 -3.45
C ILE A 114 5.84 -2.50 -3.79
N SER A 115 4.86 -2.28 -2.93
CA SER A 115 3.56 -2.96 -2.94
C SER A 115 2.75 -2.72 -4.22
N GLN A 116 1.76 -3.58 -4.48
CA GLN A 116 0.82 -3.42 -5.58
C GLN A 116 0.15 -2.03 -5.54
N PRO A 117 0.21 -1.23 -6.63
CA PRO A 117 -0.31 0.14 -6.64
C PRO A 117 -1.78 0.27 -6.23
N SER A 118 -2.70 -0.50 -6.83
CA SER A 118 -4.14 -0.38 -6.54
C SER A 118 -4.46 -0.68 -5.08
N PHE A 119 -3.74 -1.64 -4.49
CA PHE A 119 -3.83 -1.98 -3.07
C PHE A 119 -3.29 -0.85 -2.17
N VAL A 120 -2.19 -0.19 -2.54
CA VAL A 120 -1.70 1.00 -1.83
C VAL A 120 -2.73 2.13 -1.86
N LEU A 121 -3.32 2.43 -3.02
CA LEU A 121 -4.37 3.47 -3.11
C LEU A 121 -5.56 3.14 -2.23
N ARG A 122 -5.98 1.87 -2.20
CA ARG A 122 -7.03 1.40 -1.30
C ARG A 122 -6.67 1.59 0.18
N CYS A 123 -5.44 1.26 0.57
CA CYS A 123 -4.95 1.46 1.94
C CYS A 123 -4.99 2.94 2.35
N LEU A 124 -4.57 3.85 1.46
CA LEU A 124 -4.60 5.30 1.71
C LEU A 124 -6.03 5.82 1.94
N ASP A 125 -7.00 5.33 1.16
CA ASP A 125 -8.41 5.70 1.35
C ASP A 125 -8.99 5.13 2.64
N MET A 126 -8.68 3.86 2.99
CA MET A 126 -9.08 3.28 4.28
C MET A 126 -8.54 4.10 5.45
N LEU A 127 -7.30 4.58 5.34
CA LEU A 127 -6.65 5.36 6.38
C LEU A 127 -7.24 6.79 6.49
N GLN A 128 -8.03 7.26 5.53
CA GLN A 128 -8.76 8.54 5.59
C GLN A 128 -7.86 9.72 6.02
N LEU A 129 -6.69 9.86 5.39
CA LEU A 129 -5.76 10.95 5.68
C LEU A 129 -6.37 12.31 5.36
N ARG A 130 -6.05 13.29 6.19
CA ARG A 130 -6.48 14.69 6.03
C ARG A 130 -5.28 15.62 6.14
N PRO A 131 -5.35 16.81 5.53
CA PRO A 131 -4.32 17.83 5.70
C PRO A 131 -4.07 18.16 7.18
N GLY A 132 -2.80 18.39 7.54
CA GLY A 132 -2.36 18.71 8.91
C GLY A 132 -2.13 17.51 9.81
N GLN A 133 -2.45 16.28 9.37
CA GLN A 133 -2.33 15.11 10.23
C GLN A 133 -0.90 14.62 10.38
N LYS A 134 -0.60 14.12 11.59
CA LYS A 134 0.63 13.39 11.86
C LYS A 134 0.44 11.89 11.68
N VAL A 135 1.32 11.28 10.89
CA VAL A 135 1.23 9.87 10.47
C VAL A 135 2.46 9.08 10.92
N PHE A 136 2.23 7.87 11.41
CA PHE A 136 3.27 6.87 11.63
C PHE A 136 3.22 5.79 10.55
N GLU A 137 4.37 5.42 10.00
CA GLU A 137 4.53 4.28 9.10
C GLU A 137 5.60 3.33 9.64
N LEU A 138 5.26 2.05 9.73
CA LEU A 138 6.23 0.98 9.97
C LEU A 138 6.51 0.29 8.65
N GLY A 139 7.75 0.42 8.16
CA GLY A 139 8.25 -0.14 6.91
C GLY A 139 8.31 0.90 5.79
N ALA A 140 9.41 1.66 5.71
CA ALA A 140 9.58 2.66 4.66
C ALA A 140 9.73 2.01 3.27
N GLY A 141 10.44 0.89 3.16
CA GLY A 141 10.66 0.17 1.92
C GLY A 141 11.28 1.05 0.82
N SER A 142 10.49 1.41 -0.19
CA SER A 142 10.91 2.34 -1.26
C SER A 142 10.78 3.82 -0.90
N GLY A 143 10.00 4.16 0.13
CA GLY A 143 9.59 5.54 0.45
C GLY A 143 8.39 6.05 -0.35
N TRP A 144 7.86 5.26 -1.29
CA TRP A 144 6.74 5.70 -2.14
C TRP A 144 5.46 5.94 -1.35
N ASN A 145 5.12 5.04 -0.42
CA ASN A 145 3.93 5.19 0.42
C ASN A 145 4.06 6.38 1.39
N ALA A 146 5.23 6.57 2.01
CA ALA A 146 5.55 7.76 2.81
C ALA A 146 5.31 9.06 2.04
N ALA A 147 5.77 9.14 0.78
CA ALA A 147 5.60 10.31 -0.07
C ALA A 147 4.13 10.55 -0.47
N LEU A 148 3.35 9.49 -0.72
CA LEU A 148 1.91 9.60 -0.96
C LEU A 148 1.18 10.13 0.28
N MET A 149 1.48 9.58 1.47
CA MET A 149 0.91 10.05 2.72
C MET A 149 1.30 11.50 3.03
N ALA A 150 2.54 11.87 2.76
CA ALA A 150 3.02 13.25 2.92
C ALA A 150 2.29 14.24 1.99
N HIS A 151 1.99 13.83 0.76
CA HIS A 151 1.17 14.64 -0.14
C HIS A 151 -0.26 14.82 0.39
N LEU A 152 -0.88 13.76 0.90
CA LEU A 152 -2.24 13.79 1.46
C LEU A 152 -2.32 14.61 2.76
N ALA A 153 -1.31 14.48 3.63
CA ALA A 153 -1.20 15.23 4.87
C ALA A 153 -0.88 16.72 4.62
N GLY A 154 -0.41 17.07 3.44
CA GLY A 154 -0.14 18.45 3.05
C GLY A 154 1.02 19.08 3.84
N PRO A 155 1.32 20.37 3.60
CA PRO A 155 2.50 21.04 4.15
C PRO A 155 2.47 21.18 5.69
N ASP A 156 1.29 21.17 6.29
CA ASP A 156 1.12 21.27 7.75
C ASP A 156 1.07 19.90 8.43
N GLY A 157 1.05 18.81 7.67
CA GLY A 157 1.11 17.44 8.18
C GLY A 157 2.51 16.87 8.12
N HIS A 158 2.74 15.73 8.78
CA HIS A 158 4.07 15.11 8.85
C HIS A 158 4.00 13.59 8.92
N VAL A 159 4.87 12.91 8.18
CA VAL A 159 4.98 11.44 8.19
C VAL A 159 6.28 11.03 8.88
N TYR A 160 6.19 10.16 9.87
CA TYR A 160 7.34 9.49 10.47
C TYR A 160 7.34 8.04 9.97
N THR A 161 8.36 7.67 9.18
CA THR A 161 8.49 6.33 8.61
C THR A 161 9.71 5.62 9.16
N VAL A 162 9.51 4.43 9.73
CA VAL A 162 10.57 3.63 10.34
C VAL A 162 10.97 2.49 9.41
N GLU A 163 12.26 2.27 9.25
CA GLU A 163 12.83 1.20 8.42
C GLU A 163 13.95 0.50 9.19
N ILE A 164 13.82 -0.83 9.29
CA ILE A 164 14.74 -1.67 10.07
C ILE A 164 16.06 -1.90 9.34
N ILE A 165 16.07 -1.83 8.00
CA ILE A 165 17.25 -2.06 7.17
C ILE A 165 17.95 -0.70 6.92
N PRO A 166 19.11 -0.43 7.54
CA PRO A 166 19.74 0.91 7.50
C PRO A 166 20.07 1.39 6.08
N GLU A 167 20.45 0.48 5.18
CA GLU A 167 20.75 0.80 3.78
C GLU A 167 19.50 1.23 3.02
N LEU A 168 18.34 0.62 3.29
CA LEU A 168 17.07 1.05 2.71
C LEU A 168 16.66 2.40 3.28
N ALA A 169 16.74 2.59 4.61
CA ALA A 169 16.44 3.87 5.25
C ALA A 169 17.27 5.01 4.63
N SER A 170 18.59 4.80 4.45
CA SER A 170 19.47 5.77 3.83
C SER A 170 19.10 6.08 2.37
N ARG A 171 18.69 5.07 1.59
CA ARG A 171 18.21 5.26 0.22
C ARG A 171 16.92 6.06 0.18
N VAL A 172 15.97 5.73 1.06
CA VAL A 172 14.69 6.45 1.16
C VAL A 172 14.91 7.92 1.49
N SER A 173 15.75 8.24 2.48
CA SER A 173 16.08 9.64 2.80
C SER A 173 16.62 10.40 1.58
N LYS A 174 17.60 9.82 0.87
CA LYS A 174 18.18 10.43 -0.34
C LYS A 174 17.16 10.62 -1.45
N THR A 175 16.28 9.64 -1.66
CA THR A 175 15.21 9.73 -2.66
C THR A 175 14.23 10.83 -2.33
N LEU A 176 13.78 10.92 -1.08
CA LEU A 176 12.84 11.96 -0.62
C LEU A 176 13.46 13.35 -0.71
N ASP A 177 14.72 13.51 -0.30
CA ASP A 177 15.48 14.76 -0.43
C ASP A 177 15.60 15.20 -1.89
N ALA A 178 15.97 14.27 -2.78
CA ALA A 178 16.09 14.55 -4.22
C ALA A 178 14.76 14.92 -4.89
N LEU A 179 13.63 14.45 -4.34
CA LEU A 179 12.28 14.77 -4.79
C LEU A 179 11.68 16.00 -4.09
N GLY A 180 12.39 16.60 -3.13
CA GLY A 180 11.93 17.76 -2.39
C GLY A 180 10.78 17.47 -1.42
N VAL A 181 10.63 16.21 -0.97
CA VAL A 181 9.63 15.82 0.02
C VAL A 181 10.15 16.16 1.42
N THR A 182 9.66 17.25 1.99
CA THR A 182 10.24 17.86 3.21
C THR A 182 9.50 17.50 4.51
N ASN A 183 8.28 16.98 4.41
CA ASN A 183 7.43 16.63 5.54
C ASN A 183 7.41 15.11 5.84
N VAL A 184 8.52 14.43 5.56
CA VAL A 184 8.77 13.04 5.93
C VAL A 184 10.06 12.96 6.75
N THR A 185 10.00 12.27 7.89
CA THR A 185 11.20 11.89 8.64
C THR A 185 11.38 10.38 8.53
N VAL A 186 12.52 9.96 8.01
CA VAL A 186 12.92 8.55 7.93
C VAL A 186 13.76 8.19 9.15
N ILE A 187 13.39 7.12 9.84
CA ILE A 187 14.08 6.64 11.03
C ILE A 187 14.65 5.25 10.72
N ALA A 188 15.99 5.14 10.72
CA ALA A 188 16.68 3.86 10.63
C ALA A 188 16.70 3.19 12.02
N ALA A 189 15.71 2.36 12.31
CA ALA A 189 15.55 1.70 13.60
C ALA A 189 14.62 0.49 13.50
N ASP A 190 14.63 -0.33 14.54
CA ASP A 190 13.54 -1.27 14.78
C ASP A 190 12.27 -0.49 15.15
N GLY A 191 11.26 -0.55 14.29
CA GLY A 191 9.96 0.10 14.49
C GLY A 191 9.03 -0.66 15.43
N GLY A 192 9.51 -1.77 16.00
CA GLY A 192 8.75 -2.65 16.86
C GLY A 192 8.13 -1.94 18.06
N ASP A 193 8.78 -0.92 18.64
CA ASP A 193 8.26 -0.10 19.74
C ASP A 193 7.55 1.20 19.26
N GLY A 194 7.29 1.34 17.97
CA GLY A 194 6.87 2.59 17.35
C GLY A 194 7.96 3.66 17.35
N TYR A 195 7.57 4.93 17.39
CA TYR A 195 8.49 6.08 17.48
C TYR A 195 7.92 7.14 18.42
N ALA A 196 8.16 6.98 19.71
CA ALA A 196 7.55 7.83 20.74
C ALA A 196 7.89 9.33 20.60
N ALA A 197 9.06 9.67 20.07
CA ALA A 197 9.47 11.07 19.88
C ALA A 197 8.63 11.81 18.82
N GLY A 198 8.03 11.09 17.87
CA GLY A 198 7.09 11.65 16.91
C GLY A 198 5.64 11.66 17.40
N ALA A 199 5.29 10.87 18.41
CA ALA A 199 3.92 10.76 18.93
C ALA A 199 3.36 12.09 19.48
N PRO A 200 2.03 12.24 19.64
CA PRO A 200 0.98 11.29 19.27
C PRO A 200 0.57 11.38 17.80
N TYR A 201 0.15 10.25 17.24
CA TYR A 201 -0.25 10.11 15.83
C TYR A 201 -1.77 10.12 15.63
N GLU A 202 -2.22 10.69 14.52
CA GLU A 202 -3.64 10.66 14.10
C GLU A 202 -3.93 9.52 13.14
N ARG A 203 -2.89 9.05 12.45
CA ARG A 203 -2.91 7.91 11.54
C ARG A 203 -1.68 7.05 11.77
N ALA A 204 -1.82 5.75 11.66
CA ALA A 204 -0.71 4.81 11.68
C ALA A 204 -0.93 3.72 10.64
N THR A 205 0.13 3.22 10.01
CA THR A 205 0.05 2.09 9.09
C THR A 205 1.27 1.20 9.19
N PHE A 206 1.06 -0.11 9.12
CA PHE A 206 2.15 -1.09 8.98
C PHE A 206 2.13 -1.63 7.56
N THR A 207 3.26 -1.56 6.88
CA THR A 207 3.47 -2.13 5.53
C THR A 207 4.24 -3.46 5.60
N ALA A 208 4.23 -4.08 6.79
CA ALA A 208 4.67 -5.43 7.08
C ALA A 208 3.61 -6.12 7.95
N GLY A 209 3.37 -7.41 7.71
CA GLY A 209 2.39 -8.20 8.44
C GLY A 209 2.94 -8.65 9.80
N THR A 210 2.11 -8.56 10.83
CA THR A 210 2.44 -8.97 12.20
C THR A 210 1.45 -10.03 12.69
N TYR A 211 1.86 -10.89 13.63
CA TYR A 211 0.94 -11.81 14.31
C TYR A 211 0.27 -11.20 15.53
N ASP A 212 0.81 -10.10 16.06
CA ASP A 212 0.30 -9.43 17.24
C ASP A 212 0.48 -7.90 17.14
N LEU A 213 -0.33 -7.14 17.87
CA LEU A 213 -0.27 -5.68 17.94
C LEU A 213 0.08 -5.22 19.36
N PRO A 214 1.35 -4.90 19.64
CA PRO A 214 1.75 -4.43 20.95
C PRO A 214 1.03 -3.16 21.42
N ARG A 215 0.79 -3.07 22.73
CA ARG A 215 0.07 -1.97 23.39
C ARG A 215 0.69 -0.58 23.18
N HIS A 216 2.01 -0.47 23.00
CA HIS A 216 2.64 0.86 22.85
C HIS A 216 2.16 1.61 21.60
N PHE A 217 1.67 0.92 20.55
CA PHE A 217 1.09 1.58 19.39
C PHE A 217 -0.20 2.30 19.75
N TYR A 218 -1.04 1.67 20.59
CA TYR A 218 -2.22 2.30 21.15
C TYR A 218 -1.86 3.57 21.95
N ASP A 219 -0.83 3.51 22.79
CA ASP A 219 -0.43 4.63 23.65
C ASP A 219 0.17 5.80 22.85
N GLN A 220 0.76 5.54 21.68
CA GLN A 220 1.33 6.56 20.79
C GLN A 220 0.30 7.21 19.85
N MET A 221 -0.97 6.80 19.88
CA MET A 221 -2.01 7.34 19.02
C MET A 221 -2.94 8.30 19.78
N LYS A 222 -3.47 9.32 19.08
CA LYS A 222 -4.55 10.17 19.61
C LYS A 222 -5.87 9.39 19.70
N ASP A 223 -6.80 9.90 20.48
CA ASP A 223 -8.17 9.38 20.48
C ASP A 223 -8.80 9.49 19.08
N ASP A 224 -9.63 8.50 18.72
CA ASP A 224 -10.26 8.34 17.40
C ASP A 224 -9.27 8.25 16.21
N ALA A 225 -7.97 8.10 16.48
CA ALA A 225 -6.97 7.84 15.44
C ALA A 225 -7.21 6.49 14.76
N LEU A 226 -6.77 6.39 13.50
CA LEU A 226 -6.92 5.18 12.69
C LEU A 226 -5.57 4.47 12.52
N LEU A 227 -5.55 3.16 12.73
CA LEU A 227 -4.41 2.27 12.50
C LEU A 227 -4.79 1.27 11.41
N LEU A 228 -3.99 1.18 10.37
CA LEU A 228 -4.10 0.16 9.34
C LEU A 228 -3.00 -0.88 9.54
N VAL A 229 -3.36 -2.13 9.81
CA VAL A 229 -2.40 -3.18 10.14
C VAL A 229 -2.77 -4.51 9.50
N GLY A 230 -1.79 -5.18 8.91
CA GLY A 230 -1.93 -6.54 8.41
C GLY A 230 -1.68 -7.54 9.53
N ILE A 231 -2.71 -8.30 9.93
CA ILE A 231 -2.58 -9.39 10.88
C ILE A 231 -2.42 -10.70 10.11
N LYS A 232 -1.32 -11.39 10.37
CA LYS A 232 -0.97 -12.67 9.74
C LYS A 232 -1.72 -13.82 10.39
N ASN A 233 -2.10 -14.81 9.59
CA ASN A 233 -2.76 -16.02 10.04
C ASN A 233 -1.93 -17.26 9.69
N GLU A 234 -1.92 -18.26 10.57
CA GLU A 234 -1.33 -19.56 10.22
C GLU A 234 -2.12 -20.21 9.08
N GLY A 235 -1.39 -20.76 8.09
CA GLY A 235 -2.00 -21.33 6.89
C GLY A 235 -2.28 -20.32 5.76
N GLY A 236 -1.93 -19.04 5.95
CA GLY A 236 -2.10 -17.97 4.97
C GLY A 236 -3.43 -17.23 5.11
N GLY A 237 -3.72 -16.31 4.18
CA GLY A 237 -4.91 -15.47 4.25
C GLY A 237 -4.78 -14.37 5.31
N ASP A 238 -3.70 -13.58 5.22
CA ASP A 238 -3.51 -12.41 6.07
C ASP A 238 -4.67 -11.42 5.84
N ASN A 239 -5.10 -10.75 6.90
CA ASN A 239 -6.16 -9.76 6.81
C ASN A 239 -5.64 -8.38 7.23
N LEU A 240 -5.93 -7.40 6.40
CA LEU A 240 -5.73 -5.99 6.70
C LEU A 240 -6.92 -5.51 7.53
N PHE A 241 -6.65 -4.85 8.64
CA PHE A 241 -7.66 -4.26 9.50
C PHE A 241 -7.46 -2.75 9.59
N LEU A 242 -8.55 -2.00 9.42
CA LEU A 242 -8.65 -0.62 9.85
C LEU A 242 -9.21 -0.59 11.27
N LEU A 243 -8.37 -0.20 12.22
CA LEU A 243 -8.69 -0.10 13.63
C LEU A 243 -8.86 1.38 14.01
N ARG A 244 -9.88 1.69 14.82
CA ARG A 244 -10.06 3.01 15.42
C ARG A 244 -9.76 2.95 16.91
N LYS A 245 -8.89 3.83 17.40
CA LYS A 245 -8.63 3.96 18.83
C LYS A 245 -9.86 4.52 19.55
N ARG A 246 -10.33 3.78 20.55
CA ARG A 246 -11.32 4.19 21.56
C ARG A 246 -10.65 4.33 22.92
N ALA A 247 -11.40 4.70 23.95
CA ALA A 247 -10.87 5.06 25.27
C ALA A 247 -9.98 3.99 25.95
N ASP A 248 -10.19 2.71 25.62
CA ASP A 248 -9.48 1.57 26.22
C ASP A 248 -9.12 0.45 25.23
N HIS A 249 -9.62 0.49 23.99
CA HIS A 249 -9.42 -0.55 22.99
C HIS A 249 -9.31 -0.01 21.56
N PHE A 250 -8.98 -0.90 20.62
CA PHE A 250 -9.15 -0.67 19.19
C PHE A 250 -10.46 -1.30 18.71
N GLU A 251 -11.31 -0.51 18.06
CA GLU A 251 -12.52 -0.98 17.39
C GLU A 251 -12.20 -1.28 15.92
N SER A 252 -12.51 -2.48 15.43
CA SER A 252 -12.37 -2.80 14.00
C SER A 252 -13.46 -2.12 13.19
N VAL A 253 -13.06 -1.25 12.27
CA VAL A 253 -13.95 -0.48 11.38
C VAL A 253 -14.18 -1.19 10.05
N GLU A 254 -13.10 -1.73 9.48
CA GLU A 254 -13.11 -2.36 8.15
C GLU A 254 -11.99 -3.40 8.06
N SER A 255 -12.19 -4.42 7.22
CA SER A 255 -11.16 -5.44 6.97
C SER A 255 -11.20 -5.96 5.54
N MET A 256 -10.06 -6.39 5.01
CA MET A 256 -9.97 -7.07 3.71
C MET A 256 -8.78 -8.02 3.64
N PRO A 257 -8.80 -9.04 2.77
CA PRO A 257 -7.64 -9.90 2.54
C PRO A 257 -6.42 -9.11 2.06
N CYS A 258 -5.23 -9.51 2.49
CA CYS A 258 -3.97 -8.89 2.06
C CYS A 258 -2.82 -9.90 2.02
N GLY A 259 -1.67 -9.43 1.53
CA GLY A 259 -0.40 -10.13 1.64
C GLY A 259 0.71 -9.12 1.88
N TRP A 260 1.39 -9.24 3.01
CA TRP A 260 2.54 -8.41 3.36
C TRP A 260 3.77 -9.29 3.61
N VAL A 261 4.95 -8.71 3.39
CA VAL A 261 6.19 -9.25 3.95
C VAL A 261 6.08 -9.31 5.47
N GLN A 262 6.81 -10.22 6.10
CA GLN A 262 6.73 -10.40 7.54
C GLN A 262 7.47 -9.29 8.30
N LEU A 263 6.86 -8.80 9.37
CA LEU A 263 7.49 -7.88 10.31
C LEU A 263 8.75 -8.55 10.90
N ARG A 264 9.85 -7.80 10.93
CA ARG A 264 11.13 -8.21 11.53
C ARG A 264 11.46 -7.33 12.73
N GLY A 265 12.37 -7.81 13.57
CA GLY A 265 12.84 -7.11 14.76
C GLY A 265 12.24 -7.65 16.05
N LYS A 266 12.09 -6.78 17.06
CA LYS A 266 11.72 -7.13 18.44
C LYS A 266 10.44 -7.94 18.57
N TYR A 267 9.45 -7.70 17.70
CA TYR A 267 8.15 -8.37 17.69
C TYR A 267 7.99 -9.35 16.52
N GLN A 268 9.09 -9.80 15.93
CA GLN A 268 9.07 -10.86 14.94
C GLN A 268 8.61 -12.17 15.59
N ILE A 269 7.58 -12.78 15.00
CA ILE A 269 7.04 -14.07 15.40
C ILE A 269 7.18 -15.00 14.21
N GLU A 270 8.00 -16.05 14.31
CA GLU A 270 8.27 -17.00 13.21
C GLU A 270 7.12 -17.99 13.00
N SER A 271 6.47 -18.43 14.07
CA SER A 271 5.27 -19.28 14.06
C SER A 271 4.32 -18.82 15.15
N ALA A 272 3.00 -18.89 14.90
CA ALA A 272 2.06 -18.53 15.96
C ALA A 272 2.04 -19.66 17.00
N ASN A 273 1.87 -19.28 18.26
CA ASN A 273 1.50 -20.23 19.31
C ASN A 273 0.18 -19.75 19.90
N PRO A 274 -0.93 -19.92 19.17
CA PRO A 274 -2.21 -19.33 19.55
C PRO A 274 -2.63 -19.86 20.93
N GLN A 275 -2.84 -18.94 21.85
CA GLN A 275 -3.47 -19.25 23.13
C GLN A 275 -4.99 -19.27 22.90
N PRO A 276 -5.71 -20.32 23.35
CA PRO A 276 -7.17 -20.30 23.33
C PRO A 276 -7.66 -19.05 24.06
N ILE A 277 -8.62 -18.32 23.49
CA ILE A 277 -9.12 -17.11 24.15
C ILE A 277 -9.72 -17.45 25.53
N GLU A 278 -10.22 -18.68 25.70
CA GLU A 278 -10.71 -19.22 26.96
C GLU A 278 -9.64 -19.42 28.03
N SER A 279 -8.35 -19.40 27.68
CA SER A 279 -7.25 -19.47 28.66
C SER A 279 -6.87 -18.11 29.25
N LEU A 280 -7.39 -17.01 28.71
CA LEU A 280 -7.18 -15.68 29.25
C LEU A 280 -7.91 -15.53 30.59
N SER A 281 -7.22 -14.99 31.61
CA SER A 281 -7.80 -14.74 32.93
C SER A 281 -9.05 -13.87 32.89
N GLU A 282 -9.11 -12.98 31.90
CA GLU A 282 -10.15 -11.98 31.68
C GLU A 282 -11.30 -12.52 30.82
N TRP A 283 -11.20 -13.72 30.26
CA TRP A 283 -12.15 -14.23 29.27
C TRP A 283 -13.60 -14.25 29.78
N ASP A 284 -13.80 -14.62 31.04
CA ASP A 284 -15.12 -14.70 31.63
C ASP A 284 -15.83 -13.34 31.72
N ASP A 285 -15.05 -12.27 31.83
CA ASP A 285 -15.53 -10.89 31.83
C ASP A 285 -15.71 -10.41 30.38
N LEU A 286 -14.69 -10.57 29.54
CA LEU A 286 -14.69 -10.13 28.14
C LEU A 286 -15.82 -10.74 27.32
N ARG A 287 -16.13 -12.03 27.48
CA ARG A 287 -17.17 -12.71 26.68
C ARG A 287 -18.59 -12.21 26.94
N ARG A 288 -18.80 -11.50 28.04
CA ARG A 288 -20.11 -10.94 28.44
C ARG A 288 -20.23 -9.46 28.14
N GLU A 289 -19.12 -8.81 27.79
CA GLU A 289 -19.06 -7.40 27.50
C GLU A 289 -19.50 -7.13 26.05
N GLU A 290 -20.51 -6.29 25.89
CA GLU A 290 -20.97 -5.86 24.57
C GLU A 290 -20.10 -4.69 24.09
N ILE A 291 -19.06 -4.99 23.31
CA ILE A 291 -18.10 -4.00 22.81
C ILE A 291 -18.62 -3.17 21.61
N SER A 292 -19.55 -3.71 20.81
CA SER A 292 -20.21 -2.96 19.74
C SER A 292 -21.54 -3.59 19.31
N ARG A 293 -22.45 -2.77 18.76
CA ARG A 293 -23.66 -3.20 18.06
C ARG A 293 -23.58 -2.85 16.59
N THR A 294 -22.95 -3.72 15.80
CA THR A 294 -22.97 -3.61 14.34
C THR A 294 -23.99 -4.59 13.78
N PRO A 295 -25.07 -4.13 13.13
CA PRO A 295 -26.00 -5.02 12.45
C PRO A 295 -25.26 -5.76 11.34
N TYR A 296 -25.19 -7.08 11.44
CA TYR A 296 -24.71 -7.89 10.32
C TYR A 296 -25.61 -7.66 9.10
N TRP A 297 -25.02 -7.77 7.90
CA TRP A 297 -25.73 -7.56 6.64
C TRP A 297 -26.88 -8.55 6.40
N TRP A 298 -26.90 -9.70 7.09
CA TRP A 298 -28.01 -10.65 7.09
C TRP A 298 -29.00 -10.49 8.26
N SER A 299 -28.83 -9.50 9.14
CA SER A 299 -29.77 -9.26 10.22
C SER A 299 -31.08 -8.69 9.66
N VAL A 300 -32.21 -9.30 10.00
CA VAL A 300 -33.57 -9.02 9.46
C VAL A 300 -34.07 -7.59 9.75
N ARG A 301 -33.27 -6.76 10.45
CA ARG A 301 -33.56 -5.35 10.78
C ARG A 301 -32.55 -4.36 10.21
N ALA A 302 -31.54 -4.79 9.47
CA ALA A 302 -30.58 -3.88 8.84
C ALA A 302 -31.20 -3.20 7.60
N ARG A 303 -31.13 -1.87 7.54
CA ARG A 303 -31.28 -1.13 6.28
C ARG A 303 -30.12 -1.53 5.34
N PRO A 304 -30.31 -1.57 4.02
CA PRO A 304 -29.30 -2.08 3.10
C PRO A 304 -28.05 -1.20 3.19
N ILE A 305 -27.00 -1.74 3.79
CA ILE A 305 -25.63 -1.23 3.66
C ILE A 305 -25.04 -2.00 2.48
N CYS A 306 -24.50 -1.25 1.52
CA CYS A 306 -23.99 -1.76 0.23
C CYS A 306 -23.13 -3.02 0.41
N MET A 307 -23.49 -4.06 -0.33
CA MET A 307 -22.71 -5.28 -0.45
C MET A 307 -21.42 -5.00 -1.22
N GLY A 308 -20.29 -5.15 -0.55
CA GLY A 308 -19.04 -5.59 -1.18
C GLY A 308 -18.70 -6.95 -0.58
N HIS A 309 -18.42 -7.94 -1.43
CA HIS A 309 -18.34 -9.35 -1.05
C HIS A 309 -17.22 -9.64 -0.02
N ALA A 310 -17.59 -9.72 1.26
CA ALA A 310 -16.72 -10.23 2.31
C ALA A 310 -16.85 -11.77 2.42
N TRP A 311 -15.75 -12.47 2.16
CA TRP A 311 -15.61 -13.89 2.50
C TRP A 311 -15.53 -14.08 4.02
N ASN A 312 -16.20 -15.13 4.49
CA ASN A 312 -16.31 -15.61 5.88
C ASN A 312 -14.97 -15.71 6.63
N PRO A 313 -15.02 -15.55 7.97
CA PRO A 313 -14.50 -16.61 8.82
C PRO A 313 -15.50 -17.14 9.85
N LEU A 314 -15.34 -18.44 10.13
CA LEU A 314 -15.96 -19.25 11.18
C LEU A 314 -15.72 -18.65 12.58
N VAL A 315 -16.73 -18.69 13.48
CA VAL A 315 -16.78 -19.58 14.66
C VAL A 315 -18.24 -19.76 15.13
N SER A 316 -18.55 -21.02 15.39
CA SER A 316 -19.70 -21.67 16.04
C SER A 316 -20.29 -20.99 17.29
N ARG A 317 -21.63 -21.09 17.45
CA ARG A 317 -22.29 -21.93 18.49
C ARG A 317 -23.82 -21.85 18.38
N HIS A 318 -24.47 -22.98 18.07
CA HIS A 318 -25.70 -23.38 18.78
C HIS A 318 -25.81 -24.90 18.85
N HIS A 319 -26.32 -25.34 20.00
CA HIS A 319 -26.25 -26.69 20.54
C HIS A 319 -26.99 -27.76 19.72
N GLY A 320 -26.43 -28.97 19.75
CA GLY A 320 -27.19 -30.20 19.56
C GLY A 320 -27.22 -30.72 18.13
N THR A 321 -26.18 -31.44 17.73
CA THR A 321 -26.23 -32.86 17.32
C THR A 321 -24.86 -33.30 16.81
N THR A 322 -24.40 -34.43 17.34
CA THR A 322 -23.26 -35.22 16.83
C THR A 322 -23.38 -35.51 15.35
N PHE A 323 -22.30 -35.34 14.58
CA PHE A 323 -21.75 -36.38 13.69
C PHE A 323 -20.26 -36.10 13.44
N PRO A 324 -19.42 -37.16 13.35
CA PRO A 324 -17.98 -37.05 13.15
C PRO A 324 -17.67 -36.86 11.66
N TYR A 325 -16.48 -36.40 11.31
CA TYR A 325 -15.60 -37.03 10.30
C TYR A 325 -14.28 -36.24 10.18
N PHE A 326 -13.20 -37.00 10.34
CA PHE A 326 -11.76 -36.85 10.04
C PHE A 326 -11.07 -35.48 10.07
#